data_AF-H8GGC8-F1
#
_entry.id   AF-H8GGC8-F1
#
_cell.length_a   1.000
_cell.length_b   1.000
_cell.length_c   1.000
_cell.angle_alpha   90.00
_cell.angle_beta   90.00
_cell.angle_gamma   90.00
#
_symmetry.space_group_name_H-M   'P 1'
#
loop_
_entity.id
_entity.type
_entity.pdbx_description
1 polymer ?
#
loop_
_entity_poly.entity_id
_entity_poly.type
_entity_poly.pdbx_seq_one_letter_code
_entity_poly.pdbx_strand_id
1 'polypeptide(L)'
;MKHSRHKMNAWLAACAGLVFAFMVTACSDREDAQQPPSKAEARKMQTAGDVHNPFDHTHDEPVTDIRKHKFEHDFAAQCVERELKNSTDKEAGKARWEKPCMCIATFMMKNLTADEAGKFLDEHKNTQSLVIKYENAAFHCLQAKQQPKEPQLFGR
;
A
#
# COMPACT_ATOMS: atom_id res chain seq x y z
N MET A 1 -30.01 31.67 -38.68
CA MET A 1 -29.33 30.38 -38.42
C MET A 1 -29.58 29.96 -36.97
N LYS A 2 -30.59 29.11 -36.70
CA LYS A 2 -31.04 28.78 -35.33
C LYS A 2 -31.58 27.35 -35.23
N HIS A 3 -30.87 26.36 -35.80
CA HIS A 3 -31.35 24.96 -35.81
C HIS A 3 -30.33 23.88 -35.39
N SER A 4 -29.16 24.25 -34.86
CA SER A 4 -28.04 23.31 -34.67
C SER A 4 -27.48 23.23 -33.25
N ARG A 5 -28.30 23.35 -32.19
CA ARG A 5 -27.85 23.11 -30.80
C ARG A 5 -28.60 21.98 -30.09
N HIS A 6 -29.91 21.84 -30.35
CA HIS A 6 -30.71 20.80 -29.69
C HIS A 6 -30.37 19.37 -30.13
N LYS A 7 -29.91 19.16 -31.38
CA LYS A 7 -29.55 17.82 -31.88
C LYS A 7 -28.26 17.27 -31.27
N MET A 8 -27.31 18.13 -30.90
CA MET A 8 -26.03 17.71 -30.30
C MET A 8 -26.21 17.26 -28.84
N ASN A 9 -27.11 17.91 -28.09
CA ASN A 9 -27.38 17.55 -26.70
C ASN A 9 -28.17 16.24 -26.57
N ALA A 10 -29.02 15.92 -27.55
CA ALA A 10 -29.77 14.66 -27.58
C ALA A 10 -28.88 13.44 -27.86
N TRP A 11 -27.84 13.60 -28.67
CA TRP A 11 -26.89 12.53 -28.99
C TRP A 11 -25.94 12.19 -27.83
N LEU A 12 -25.49 13.18 -27.07
CA LEU A 12 -24.62 12.97 -25.91
C LEU A 12 -25.33 12.24 -24.75
N ALA A 13 -26.63 12.45 -24.58
CA ALA A 13 -27.42 11.78 -23.54
C ALA A 13 -27.66 10.29 -23.83
N ALA A 14 -27.72 9.89 -25.11
CA ALA A 14 -27.98 8.49 -25.49
C ALA A 14 -26.77 7.57 -25.29
N CYS A 15 -25.54 8.09 -25.37
CA CYS A 15 -24.33 7.29 -25.23
C CYS A 15 -23.94 6.99 -23.77
N ALA A 16 -24.42 7.79 -22.81
CA ALA A 16 -24.06 7.63 -21.40
C ALA A 16 -24.76 6.45 -20.70
N GLY A 17 -25.89 5.95 -21.25
CA GLY A 17 -26.66 4.87 -20.62
C GLY A 17 -26.11 3.46 -20.87
N LEU A 18 -25.33 3.25 -21.95
CA LEU A 18 -24.93 1.90 -22.36
C LEU A 18 -23.69 1.35 -21.65
N VAL A 19 -22.92 2.21 -20.95
CA VAL A 19 -21.65 1.83 -20.30
C VAL A 19 -21.87 1.26 -18.88
N PHE A 20 -23.01 1.55 -18.25
CA PHE A 20 -23.26 1.14 -16.86
C PHE A 20 -23.67 -0.34 -16.67
N ALA A 21 -23.96 -1.08 -17.75
CA ALA A 21 -24.48 -2.45 -17.66
C ALA A 21 -23.43 -3.56 -17.56
N PHE A 22 -22.12 -3.25 -17.67
CA PHE A 22 -21.05 -4.27 -17.71
C PHE A 22 -20.24 -4.42 -16.41
N MET A 23 -20.55 -3.68 -15.34
CA MET A 23 -19.74 -3.68 -14.11
C MET A 23 -20.21 -4.64 -13.00
N VAL A 24 -21.23 -5.49 -13.24
CA VAL A 24 -21.88 -6.27 -12.15
C VAL A 24 -21.69 -7.80 -12.20
N THR A 25 -20.80 -8.32 -13.04
CA THR A 25 -20.48 -9.77 -13.05
C THR A 25 -19.00 -10.03 -12.81
N ALA A 26 -18.51 -9.70 -11.62
CA ALA A 26 -17.23 -10.20 -11.12
C ALA A 26 -17.21 -10.23 -9.58
N CYS A 27 -18.18 -10.90 -8.97
CA CYS A 27 -18.11 -11.42 -7.60
C CYS A 27 -19.12 -12.57 -7.47
N SER A 28 -18.75 -13.76 -7.93
CA SER A 28 -19.42 -14.98 -7.48
C SER A 28 -18.41 -15.79 -6.67
N ASP A 29 -18.47 -15.49 -5.37
CA ASP A 29 -18.31 -16.40 -4.25
C ASP A 29 -18.40 -17.89 -4.61
N ARG A 30 -17.40 -18.66 -4.16
CA ARG A 30 -17.46 -20.12 -4.03
C ARG A 30 -16.47 -20.56 -2.94
N GLU A 31 -17.04 -20.86 -1.78
CA GLU A 31 -16.40 -21.46 -0.63
C GLU A 31 -16.19 -22.99 -0.81
N ASP A 32 -15.03 -23.43 -0.33
CA ASP A 32 -14.61 -24.72 0.25
C ASP A 32 -14.50 -26.04 -0.53
N ALA A 33 -13.25 -26.55 -0.56
CA ALA A 33 -12.91 -27.90 -0.11
C ALA A 33 -11.47 -27.95 0.46
N GLN A 34 -11.31 -27.45 1.68
CA GLN A 34 -10.09 -27.56 2.50
C GLN A 34 -9.92 -29.01 3.00
N GLN A 35 -8.89 -29.71 2.52
CA GLN A 35 -8.38 -30.90 3.19
C GLN A 35 -7.46 -30.44 4.33
N PRO A 36 -7.67 -30.84 5.61
CA PRO A 36 -6.85 -30.33 6.70
C PRO A 36 -5.44 -30.97 6.67
N PRO A 37 -4.35 -30.18 6.65
CA PRO A 37 -3.02 -30.72 6.83
C PRO A 37 -2.83 -31.23 8.27
N SER A 38 -2.14 -32.37 8.37
CA SER A 38 -1.91 -33.08 9.62
C SER A 38 -1.07 -32.27 10.62
N LYS A 39 -1.29 -32.54 11.92
CA LYS A 39 -0.65 -31.90 13.09
C LYS A 39 0.89 -31.96 13.15
N ALA A 40 1.57 -32.52 12.14
CA ALA A 40 3.03 -32.53 12.03
C ALA A 40 3.62 -31.22 11.49
N GLU A 41 2.84 -30.41 10.76
CA GLU A 41 3.35 -29.18 10.12
C GLU A 41 3.31 -27.95 11.04
N ALA A 42 2.51 -27.97 12.10
CA ALA A 42 2.44 -26.90 13.09
C ALA A 42 3.71 -26.74 13.95
N ARG A 43 4.63 -27.73 13.92
CA ARG A 43 5.86 -27.72 14.74
C ARG A 43 7.06 -27.05 14.06
N LYS A 44 6.98 -26.69 12.78
CA LYS A 44 8.10 -26.07 12.03
C LYS A 44 8.02 -24.55 11.89
N MET A 45 7.05 -23.91 12.54
CA MET A 45 6.80 -22.46 12.42
C MET A 45 7.58 -21.61 13.43
N GLN A 46 8.63 -22.16 14.04
CA GLN A 46 9.48 -21.44 15.00
C GLN A 46 10.96 -21.68 14.70
N THR A 47 11.42 -21.17 13.57
CA THR A 47 12.81 -20.73 13.41
C THR A 47 12.85 -19.53 12.49
N ALA A 48 13.50 -18.48 12.99
CA ALA A 48 13.66 -17.16 12.40
C ALA A 48 14.25 -17.15 10.98
N GLY A 49 13.86 -16.15 10.18
CA GLY A 49 14.48 -15.76 8.92
C GLY A 49 13.81 -16.38 7.69
N ASP A 50 13.43 -15.53 6.74
CA ASP A 50 12.81 -15.85 5.44
C ASP A 50 11.38 -16.42 5.44
N VAL A 51 10.43 -15.50 5.28
CA VAL A 51 9.11 -15.83 4.71
C VAL A 51 9.31 -15.96 3.20
N HIS A 52 9.69 -17.15 2.73
CA HIS A 52 9.77 -17.45 1.30
C HIS A 52 8.36 -17.43 0.69
N ASN A 53 8.14 -16.49 -0.25
CA ASN A 53 6.91 -16.40 -1.03
C ASN A 53 6.88 -17.58 -2.03
N PRO A 54 5.83 -18.41 -2.06
CA PRO A 54 5.77 -19.58 -2.96
C PRO A 54 5.72 -19.24 -4.46
N PHE A 55 5.66 -17.95 -4.82
CA PHE A 55 5.80 -17.45 -6.20
C PHE A 55 7.20 -16.92 -6.52
N ASP A 56 8.16 -17.08 -5.61
CA ASP A 56 9.53 -16.59 -5.76
C ASP A 56 10.44 -17.66 -6.39
N HIS A 57 10.76 -17.46 -7.66
CA HIS A 57 11.71 -18.28 -8.41
C HIS A 57 13.02 -17.53 -8.70
N THR A 58 13.39 -16.50 -7.94
CA THR A 58 14.52 -15.66 -8.36
C THR A 58 15.82 -15.90 -7.62
N HIS A 59 16.85 -15.99 -8.46
CA HIS A 59 18.26 -15.73 -8.19
C HIS A 59 18.52 -14.23 -7.98
N ASP A 60 17.65 -13.52 -7.25
CA ASP A 60 17.81 -12.07 -7.06
C ASP A 60 18.94 -11.80 -6.06
N GLU A 61 19.84 -10.91 -6.44
CA GLU A 61 20.93 -10.48 -5.56
C GLU A 61 20.33 -9.84 -4.31
N PRO A 62 20.74 -10.25 -3.09
CA PRO A 62 20.21 -9.67 -1.87
C PRO A 62 20.57 -8.19 -1.79
N VAL A 63 19.62 -7.35 -1.37
CA VAL A 63 19.91 -5.93 -1.12
C VAL A 63 20.90 -5.82 0.03
N THR A 64 22.04 -5.19 -0.21
CA THR A 64 23.05 -4.94 0.82
C THR A 64 22.49 -4.09 1.95
N ASP A 65 23.00 -4.30 3.16
CA ASP A 65 22.55 -3.59 4.36
C ASP A 65 22.69 -2.06 4.23
N ILE A 66 23.78 -1.61 3.61
CA ILE A 66 24.03 -0.19 3.32
C ILE A 66 22.93 0.38 2.41
N ARG A 67 22.52 -0.36 1.36
CA ARG A 67 21.43 0.06 0.46
C ARG A 67 20.08 0.04 1.18
N LYS A 68 19.83 -0.93 2.06
CA LYS A 68 18.62 -0.96 2.89
C LYS A 68 18.52 0.26 3.80
N HIS A 69 19.58 0.60 4.52
CA HIS A 69 19.62 1.80 5.36
C HIS A 69 19.46 3.08 4.57
N LYS A 70 20.10 3.19 3.39
CA LYS A 70 19.90 4.34 2.51
C LYS A 70 18.44 4.45 2.06
N PHE A 71 17.85 3.34 1.61
CA PHE A 71 16.44 3.27 1.24
C PHE A 71 15.54 3.70 2.40
N GLU A 72 15.78 3.20 3.60
CA GLU A 72 14.97 3.53 4.79
C GLU A 72 14.93 5.04 5.05
N HIS A 73 16.10 5.68 5.07
CA HIS A 73 16.18 7.11 5.33
C HIS A 73 15.62 7.95 4.19
N ASP A 74 15.96 7.65 2.94
CA ASP A 74 15.52 8.41 1.77
C ASP A 74 14.00 8.27 1.57
N PHE A 75 13.47 7.05 1.77
CA PHE A 75 12.03 6.80 1.70
C PHE A 75 11.28 7.52 2.83
N ALA A 76 11.78 7.45 4.06
CA ALA A 76 11.16 8.17 5.18
C ALA A 76 11.16 9.69 4.96
N ALA A 77 12.25 10.25 4.42
CA ALA A 77 12.33 11.67 4.09
C ALA A 77 11.31 12.06 3.01
N GLN A 78 11.20 11.29 1.92
CA GLN A 78 10.21 11.52 0.87
C GLN A 78 8.77 11.39 1.39
N CYS A 79 8.54 10.45 2.31
CA CYS A 79 7.26 10.31 2.98
C CYS A 79 6.90 11.57 3.77
N VAL A 80 7.81 12.08 4.61
CA VAL A 80 7.57 13.30 5.39
C VAL A 80 7.34 14.50 4.46
N GLU A 81 8.12 14.64 3.39
CA GLU A 81 7.95 15.72 2.41
C GLU A 81 6.56 15.70 1.78
N ARG A 82 6.07 14.51 1.37
CA ARG A 82 4.73 14.34 0.82
C ARG A 82 3.64 14.77 1.81
N GLU A 83 3.73 14.33 3.06
CA GLU A 83 2.73 14.67 4.08
C GLU A 83 2.78 16.16 4.46
N LEU A 84 3.95 16.79 4.35
CA LEU A 84 4.14 18.21 4.62
C LEU A 84 3.76 19.13 3.46
N LYS A 85 3.59 18.60 2.24
CA LYS A 85 3.40 19.38 1.01
C LYS A 85 2.31 20.45 1.13
N ASN A 86 1.22 20.12 1.84
CA ASN A 86 0.07 21.02 2.04
C ASN A 86 -0.10 21.47 3.49
N SER A 87 0.90 21.25 4.36
CA SER A 87 0.81 21.67 5.76
C SER A 87 1.00 23.17 5.90
N THR A 88 0.14 23.82 6.70
CA THR A 88 0.27 25.23 7.09
C THR A 88 1.33 25.43 8.19
N ASP A 89 1.52 24.41 9.04
CA ASP A 89 2.56 24.35 10.06
C ASP A 89 3.51 23.19 9.73
N LYS A 90 4.69 23.53 9.18
CA LYS A 90 5.66 22.53 8.76
C LYS A 90 6.41 21.90 9.93
N GLU A 91 6.64 22.63 11.02
CA GLU A 91 7.38 22.10 12.16
C GLU A 91 6.55 21.10 12.95
N ALA A 92 5.31 21.46 13.30
CA ALA A 92 4.39 20.55 13.95
C ALA A 92 4.07 19.33 13.06
N GLY A 93 3.91 19.57 11.75
CA GLY A 93 3.74 18.50 10.77
C GLY A 93 4.93 17.55 10.72
N LYS A 94 6.16 18.08 10.74
CA LYS A 94 7.38 17.26 10.67
C LYS A 94 7.45 16.33 11.88
N ALA A 95 7.29 16.89 13.08
CA ALA A 95 7.30 16.11 14.33
C ALA A 95 6.22 15.03 14.35
N ARG A 96 5.05 15.29 13.73
CA ARG A 96 3.96 14.33 13.61
C ARG A 96 4.28 13.17 12.67
N TRP A 97 4.92 13.44 11.54
CA TRP A 97 5.09 12.48 10.45
C TRP A 97 6.43 11.74 10.44
N GLU A 98 7.46 12.27 11.10
CA GLU A 98 8.79 11.67 11.13
C GLU A 98 8.77 10.23 11.69
N LYS A 99 8.14 10.02 12.85
CA LYS A 99 8.06 8.68 13.46
C LYS A 99 7.22 7.68 12.65
N PRO A 100 6.02 8.03 12.16
CA PRO A 100 5.26 7.14 11.28
C PRO A 100 5.97 6.82 9.96
N CYS A 101 6.53 7.82 9.28
CA CYS A 101 7.24 7.61 8.02
C CYS A 101 8.47 6.72 8.21
N MET A 102 9.19 6.86 9.33
CA MET A 102 10.28 5.95 9.66
C MET A 102 9.79 4.51 9.87
N CYS A 103 8.72 4.32 10.65
CA CYS A 103 8.12 2.99 10.84
C CYS A 103 7.75 2.33 9.50
N ILE A 104 7.15 3.10 8.59
CA ILE A 104 6.76 2.64 7.26
C ILE A 104 7.99 2.19 6.47
N ALA A 105 9.03 3.03 6.43
CA ALA A 105 10.26 2.72 5.73
C ALA A 105 10.93 1.45 6.28
N THR A 106 11.01 1.30 7.61
CA THR A 106 11.51 0.10 8.27
C THR A 106 10.70 -1.14 7.89
N PHE A 107 9.38 -1.03 7.82
CA PHE A 107 8.51 -2.14 7.43
C PHE A 107 8.77 -2.56 5.97
N MET A 108 8.96 -1.59 5.08
CA MET A 108 9.19 -1.85 3.65
C MET A 108 10.51 -2.57 3.39
N MET A 109 11.55 -2.37 4.22
CA MET A 109 12.83 -3.08 4.10
C MET A 109 12.73 -4.60 4.21
N LYS A 110 11.69 -5.14 4.86
CA LYS A 110 11.55 -6.58 5.12
C LYS A 110 11.52 -7.42 3.86
N ASN A 111 10.88 -6.91 2.82
CA ASN A 111 10.70 -7.60 1.53
C ASN A 111 11.19 -6.71 0.38
N LEU A 112 12.16 -5.84 0.61
CA LEU A 112 12.70 -4.94 -0.41
C LEU A 112 13.62 -5.73 -1.36
N THR A 113 13.32 -5.72 -2.65
CA THR A 113 14.17 -6.39 -3.66
C THR A 113 15.24 -5.44 -4.20
N ALA A 114 16.31 -5.99 -4.79
CA ALA A 114 17.38 -5.17 -5.39
C ALA A 114 16.87 -4.26 -6.51
N ASP A 115 15.93 -4.77 -7.32
CA ASP A 115 15.27 -3.99 -8.38
C ASP A 115 14.46 -2.82 -7.82
N GLU A 116 13.71 -3.03 -6.73
CA GLU A 116 12.93 -1.96 -6.11
C GLU A 116 13.83 -0.92 -5.46
N ALA A 117 14.88 -1.37 -4.75
CA ALA A 117 15.86 -0.50 -4.13
C ALA A 117 16.59 0.33 -5.19
N GLY A 118 17.02 -0.28 -6.31
CA GLY A 118 17.65 0.41 -7.42
C GLY A 118 16.72 1.41 -8.10
N LYS A 119 15.49 1.01 -8.41
CA LYS A 119 14.49 1.92 -9.00
C LYS A 119 14.21 3.11 -8.10
N PHE A 120 14.15 2.92 -6.79
CA PHE A 120 13.93 4.01 -5.85
C PHE A 120 15.16 4.90 -5.65
N LEU A 121 16.32 4.30 -5.34
CA LEU A 121 17.54 5.02 -4.95
C LEU A 121 18.29 5.62 -6.14
N ASP A 122 18.35 4.88 -7.25
CA ASP A 122 19.18 5.24 -8.40
C ASP A 122 18.34 5.90 -9.50
N GLU A 123 17.12 5.40 -9.75
CA GLU A 123 16.24 5.97 -10.78
C GLU A 123 15.20 6.96 -10.24
N HIS A 124 15.09 7.14 -8.93
CA HIS A 124 14.09 8.00 -8.27
C HIS A 124 12.64 7.69 -8.68
N LYS A 125 12.35 6.41 -8.95
CA LYS A 125 11.03 5.92 -9.35
C LYS A 125 10.34 5.19 -8.21
N ASN A 126 9.12 5.64 -7.91
CA ASN A 126 8.19 4.93 -7.04
C ASN A 126 7.43 3.88 -7.85
N THR A 127 7.84 2.62 -7.75
CA THR A 127 7.17 1.50 -8.44
C THR A 127 5.81 1.21 -7.82
N GLN A 128 4.91 0.60 -8.59
CA GLN A 128 3.61 0.13 -8.07
C GLN A 128 3.78 -0.89 -6.93
N SER A 129 4.82 -1.72 -6.98
CA SER A 129 5.12 -2.65 -5.89
C SER A 129 5.48 -1.92 -4.59
N LEU A 130 6.25 -0.82 -4.66
CA LEU A 130 6.56 0.02 -3.51
C LEU A 130 5.31 0.74 -2.98
N VAL A 131 4.38 1.15 -3.85
CA VAL A 131 3.10 1.74 -3.43
C VAL A 131 2.26 0.74 -2.64
N ILE A 132 2.11 -0.49 -3.13
CA ILE A 132 1.35 -1.54 -2.44
C ILE A 132 2.00 -1.87 -1.08
N LYS A 133 3.34 -1.98 -1.04
CA LYS A 133 4.07 -2.19 0.22
C LYS A 133 3.90 -1.04 1.19
N TYR A 134 3.88 0.19 0.69
CA TYR A 134 3.61 1.38 1.48
C TYR A 134 2.22 1.33 2.13
N GLU A 135 1.17 0.98 1.39
CA GLU A 135 -0.20 0.90 1.94
C GLU A 135 -0.31 -0.12 3.06
N ASN A 136 0.29 -1.29 2.88
CA ASN A 136 0.36 -2.32 3.93
C ASN A 136 1.16 -1.82 5.15
N ALA A 137 2.34 -1.22 4.93
CA ALA A 137 3.14 -0.64 5.99
C ALA A 137 2.40 0.48 6.74
N ALA A 138 1.69 1.34 6.02
CA ALA A 138 0.91 2.45 6.58
C ALA A 138 -0.22 1.94 7.47
N PHE A 139 -0.92 0.86 7.07
CA PHE A 139 -1.89 0.19 7.92
C PHE A 139 -1.25 -0.21 9.27
N HIS A 140 -0.10 -0.88 9.23
CA HIS A 140 0.59 -1.32 10.44
C HIS A 140 1.13 -0.17 11.31
N CYS A 141 1.66 0.88 10.70
CA CYS A 141 2.34 1.96 11.41
C CYS A 141 1.41 3.07 11.91
N LEU A 142 0.29 3.32 11.21
CA LEU A 142 -0.65 4.39 11.53
C LEU A 142 -1.88 3.88 12.28
N GLN A 143 -2.44 2.74 11.88
CA GLN A 143 -3.75 2.30 12.39
C GLN A 143 -3.66 1.51 13.69
N ALA A 144 -2.58 0.76 13.93
CA ALA A 144 -2.41 0.00 15.19
C ALA A 144 -2.41 0.89 16.46
N LYS A 145 -2.21 2.20 16.32
CA LYS A 145 -2.25 3.17 17.43
C LYS A 145 -3.59 3.90 17.58
N GLN A 146 -4.48 3.79 16.60
CA GLN A 146 -5.82 4.35 16.66
C GLN A 146 -6.82 3.25 17.03
N GLN A 147 -6.61 2.58 18.16
CA GLN A 147 -7.70 1.85 18.81
C GLN A 147 -8.85 2.86 18.99
N PRO A 148 -10.04 2.61 18.41
CA PRO A 148 -11.16 3.53 18.59
C PRO A 148 -11.39 3.67 20.09
N LYS A 149 -11.30 4.89 20.62
CA LYS A 149 -11.78 5.16 21.98
C LYS A 149 -13.24 4.74 21.96
N GLU A 150 -13.57 3.72 22.75
CA GLU A 150 -14.96 3.32 22.90
C GLU A 150 -15.78 4.58 23.24
N PRO A 151 -16.89 4.83 22.55
CA PRO A 151 -17.75 5.92 22.93
C PRO A 151 -18.14 5.69 24.38
N GLN A 152 -17.83 6.64 25.26
CA GLN A 152 -18.34 6.63 26.63
C GLN A 152 -19.84 6.89 26.55
N LEU A 153 -20.61 5.84 26.29
CA LEU A 153 -22.06 5.92 26.16
C LEU A 153 -22.72 6.25 27.50
N PHE A 154 -22.00 6.08 28.62
CA PHE A 154 -22.47 6.42 29.96
C PHE A 154 -21.31 7.00 30.78
N GLY A 155 -21.24 8.33 30.87
CA GLY A 155 -20.35 9.00 31.80
C GLY A 155 -20.75 8.71 33.24
N ARG A 156 -19.85 8.07 34.00
CA ARG A 156 -19.78 8.17 35.45
C ARG A 156 -18.37 8.56 35.82
#